data_AF-A0A7W1H8N3-F1
#
_entry.id   AF-A0A7W1H8N3-F1
#
_cell.length_a   1.000
_cell.length_b   1.000
_cell.length_c   1.000
_cell.angle_alpha   90.00
_cell.angle_beta   90.00
_cell.angle_gamma   90.00
#
_symmetry.space_group_name_H-M   'P 1'
#
loop_
_entity.id
_entity.type
_entity.pdbx_description
1 polymer ?
#
loop_
_entity_poly.entity_id
_entity_poly.type
_entity_poly.pdbx_seq_one_letter_code
_entity_poly.pdbx_strand_id
1 'polypeptide(L)'
;MTLGEWLEARVPPPPPTLADALRAELGTELDLSVTEAPAALLRAGERVLNRVLQAEPQTPAIAPDLLLADALVTYAFEAVAESSSGAEQLAQDAMARLGALVSS
;
A
#
# COMPACT_ATOMS: atom_id res chain seq x y z
N MET A 1 -9.24 12.13 -11.16
CA MET A 1 -8.07 12.07 -10.27
C MET A 1 -7.47 10.68 -10.40
N THR A 2 -6.20 10.60 -10.74
CA THR A 2 -5.45 9.33 -10.74
C THR A 2 -4.95 9.00 -9.34
N LEU A 3 -4.48 7.77 -9.13
CA LEU A 3 -3.80 7.38 -7.89
C LEU A 3 -2.56 8.26 -7.64
N GLY A 4 -1.75 8.55 -8.66
CA GLY A 4 -0.59 9.42 -8.55
C GLY A 4 -0.95 10.83 -8.07
N GLU A 5 -1.96 11.44 -8.70
CA GLU A 5 -2.47 12.76 -8.29
C GLU A 5 -3.01 12.72 -6.84
N TRP A 6 -3.66 11.63 -6.43
CA TRP A 6 -4.19 11.45 -5.09
C TRP A 6 -3.11 11.36 -4.01
N LEU A 7 -2.01 10.66 -4.32
CA LEU A 7 -0.83 10.58 -3.44
C LEU A 7 -0.12 11.94 -3.30
N GLU A 8 -0.03 12.71 -4.37
CA GLU A 8 0.57 14.05 -4.35
C GLU A 8 -0.25 15.06 -3.55
N ALA A 9 -1.56 14.85 -3.45
CA ALA A 9 -2.46 15.69 -2.68
C ALA A 9 -2.52 15.35 -1.17
N ARG A 10 -1.78 14.34 -0.68
CA ARG A 10 -1.81 13.94 0.74
C ARG A 10 -1.29 15.06 1.65
N VAL A 11 -1.99 15.24 2.79
CA VAL A 11 -1.61 16.21 3.82
C VAL A 11 -1.60 15.54 5.20
N PRO A 12 -0.44 15.48 5.89
CA PRO A 12 0.87 15.93 5.42
C PRO A 12 1.39 15.07 4.25
N PRO A 13 2.26 15.61 3.38
CA PRO A 13 2.89 14.81 2.34
C PRO A 13 3.78 13.74 2.99
N PRO A 14 3.92 12.55 2.38
CA PRO A 14 4.86 11.55 2.85
C PRO A 14 6.30 12.09 2.77
N PRO A 15 7.21 11.63 3.65
CA PRO A 15 8.63 11.94 3.53
C PRO A 15 9.17 11.61 2.14
N PRO A 16 10.12 12.39 1.56
CA PRO A 16 10.55 12.22 0.17
C PRO A 16 10.99 10.80 -0.18
N THR A 17 11.73 10.14 0.70
CA THR A 17 12.20 8.76 0.49
C THR A 17 11.05 7.75 0.41
N LEU A 18 9.99 7.94 1.21
CA LEU A 18 8.79 7.11 1.14
C LEU A 18 7.98 7.42 -0.12
N ALA A 19 7.88 8.69 -0.50
CA ALA A 19 7.22 9.10 -1.74
C ALA A 19 7.87 8.47 -2.98
N ASP A 20 9.20 8.45 -3.03
CA ASP A 20 9.95 7.82 -4.12
C ASP A 20 9.75 6.29 -4.13
N ALA A 21 9.75 5.66 -2.95
CA ALA A 21 9.51 4.23 -2.82
C ALA A 21 8.09 3.84 -3.26
N LEU A 22 7.07 4.63 -2.91
CA LEU A 22 5.69 4.44 -3.36
C LEU A 22 5.58 4.53 -4.89
N ARG A 23 6.21 5.54 -5.49
CA ARG A 23 6.22 5.68 -6.96
C ARG A 23 6.89 4.51 -7.64
N ALA A 24 8.02 4.04 -7.09
CA ALA A 24 8.75 2.90 -7.62
C ALA A 24 7.95 1.59 -7.52
N GLU A 25 7.29 1.34 -6.40
CA GLU A 25 6.49 0.11 -6.20
C GLU A 25 5.20 0.08 -7.03
N LEU A 26 4.55 1.23 -7.21
CA LEU A 26 3.28 1.33 -7.94
C LEU A 26 3.50 1.39 -9.45
N GLY A 27 4.55 2.06 -9.94
CA GLY A 27 4.87 2.13 -11.37
C GLY A 27 3.66 2.59 -12.20
N THR A 28 3.21 1.76 -13.14
CA THR A 28 2.05 2.08 -14.00
C THR A 28 0.70 2.07 -13.25
N GLU A 29 0.62 1.51 -12.04
CA GLU A 29 -0.59 1.58 -11.21
C GLU A 29 -0.89 3.02 -10.77
N LEU A 30 0.07 3.95 -10.84
CA LEU A 30 -0.14 5.38 -10.56
C LEU A 30 -1.14 6.04 -11.53
N ASP A 31 -1.28 5.51 -12.74
CA ASP A 31 -2.19 6.05 -13.76
C ASP A 31 -3.64 5.57 -13.59
N LEU A 32 -3.89 4.63 -12.66
CA LEU A 32 -5.23 4.13 -12.38
C LEU A 32 -6.14 5.21 -11.82
N SER A 33 -7.45 5.04 -12.02
CA SER A 33 -8.45 5.91 -11.39
C SER A 33 -8.36 5.81 -9.87
N VAL A 34 -8.61 6.91 -9.16
CA VAL A 34 -8.71 6.92 -7.69
C VAL A 34 -9.75 5.93 -7.14
N THR A 35 -10.77 5.57 -7.94
CA THR A 35 -11.75 4.53 -7.58
C THR A 35 -11.15 3.13 -7.50
N GLU A 36 -10.05 2.88 -8.20
CA GLU A 36 -9.31 1.61 -8.23
C GLU A 36 -8.12 1.62 -7.25
N ALA A 37 -7.78 2.81 -6.73
CA ALA A 37 -6.65 3.02 -5.82
C ALA A 37 -6.65 2.07 -4.62
N PRO A 38 -7.76 1.84 -3.89
CA PRO A 38 -7.76 0.94 -2.74
C PRO A 38 -7.22 -0.45 -3.05
N ALA A 39 -7.71 -1.05 -4.14
CA ALA A 39 -7.33 -2.39 -4.52
C ALA A 39 -5.89 -2.44 -5.05
N ALA A 40 -5.44 -1.41 -5.78
CA ALA A 40 -4.07 -1.30 -6.26
C ALA A 40 -3.07 -1.16 -5.11
N LEU A 41 -3.34 -0.25 -4.17
CA LEU A 41 -2.53 0.01 -2.99
C LEU A 41 -2.43 -1.23 -2.09
N LEU A 42 -3.55 -1.93 -1.85
CA LEU A 42 -3.54 -3.15 -1.04
C LEU A 42 -2.70 -4.26 -1.69
N ARG A 43 -2.86 -4.49 -3.01
CA ARG A 43 -2.05 -5.48 -3.74
C ARG A 43 -0.56 -5.13 -3.71
N ALA A 44 -0.21 -3.85 -3.84
CA ALA A 44 1.17 -3.40 -3.72
C ALA A 44 1.72 -3.67 -2.32
N GLY A 45 0.95 -3.38 -1.26
CA GLY A 45 1.32 -3.69 0.12
C GLY A 45 1.57 -5.18 0.34
N GLU A 46 0.70 -6.05 -0.21
CA GLU A 46 0.88 -7.51 -0.18
C GLU A 46 2.19 -7.95 -0.86
N ARG A 47 2.53 -7.38 -2.03
CA ARG A 47 3.79 -7.67 -2.73
C ARG A 47 5.00 -7.33 -1.87
N VAL A 48 5.01 -6.13 -1.28
CA VAL A 48 6.11 -5.66 -0.42
C VAL A 48 6.23 -6.55 0.81
N LEU A 49 5.12 -6.85 1.50
CA LEU A 49 5.13 -7.67 2.70
C LEU A 49 5.60 -9.10 2.39
N ASN A 50 5.19 -9.68 1.27
CA ASN A 50 5.70 -10.98 0.85
C ASN A 50 7.22 -10.95 0.64
N ARG A 51 7.79 -9.90 0.01
CA ARG A 51 9.24 -9.76 -0.11
C ARG A 51 9.93 -9.69 1.25
N VAL A 52 9.35 -8.97 2.21
CA VAL A 52 9.88 -8.90 3.58
C VAL A 52 9.87 -10.27 4.26
N LEU A 53 8.78 -11.02 4.15
CA LEU A 53 8.63 -12.33 4.78
C LEU A 53 9.60 -13.38 4.18
N GLN A 54 9.93 -13.24 2.89
CA GLN A 54 10.90 -14.10 2.22
C GLN A 54 12.36 -13.64 2.41
N ALA A 55 12.61 -12.47 3.00
CA ALA A 55 13.95 -11.96 3.23
C ALA A 55 14.60 -12.59 4.49
N GLU A 56 15.92 -12.80 4.45
CA GLU A 56 16.63 -13.27 5.64
C GLU A 56 16.60 -12.20 6.75
N PRO A 57 16.36 -12.57 8.03
CA PRO A 57 16.12 -11.63 9.15
C PRO A 57 17.23 -10.60 9.41
N GLN A 58 18.42 -10.80 8.85
CA GLN A 58 19.61 -9.95 9.05
C GLN A 58 19.77 -8.91 7.93
N THR A 59 18.80 -8.76 7.03
CA THR A 59 18.89 -7.83 5.90
C THR A 59 18.47 -6.42 6.32
N PRO A 60 19.34 -5.40 6.23
CA PRO A 60 19.02 -4.01 6.61
C PRO A 60 17.83 -3.37 5.86
N ALA A 61 17.40 -3.98 4.75
CA ALA A 61 16.30 -3.51 3.91
C ALA A 61 14.90 -3.78 4.49
N ILE A 62 14.78 -4.60 5.54
CA ILE A 62 13.47 -5.01 6.10
C ILE A 62 12.69 -3.81 6.67
N ALA A 63 13.34 -2.90 7.39
CA ALA A 63 12.64 -1.80 8.04
C ALA A 63 12.04 -0.78 7.04
N PRO A 64 12.77 -0.33 6.00
CA PRO A 64 12.18 0.48 4.93
C PRO A 64 11.03 -0.21 4.18
N ASP A 65 11.14 -1.51 3.88
CA ASP A 65 10.11 -2.25 3.17
C ASP A 65 8.85 -2.45 4.03
N LEU A 66 9.01 -2.69 5.34
CA LEU A 66 7.87 -2.73 6.27
C LEU A 66 7.14 -1.39 6.34
N LEU A 67 7.88 -0.27 6.37
CA LEU A 67 7.29 1.06 6.35
C LEU A 67 6.55 1.34 5.02
N LEU A 68 7.10 0.88 3.90
CA LEU A 68 6.44 0.99 2.61
C LEU A 68 5.14 0.17 2.56
N ALA A 69 5.17 -1.07 3.05
CA ALA A 69 3.98 -1.92 3.13
C ALA A 69 2.90 -1.29 4.03
N ASP A 70 3.28 -0.78 5.19
CA ASP A 70 2.39 -0.07 6.12
C ASP A 70 1.73 1.15 5.46
N ALA A 71 2.52 1.98 4.76
CA ALA A 71 2.01 3.14 4.05
C ALA A 71 1.04 2.76 2.93
N LEU A 72 1.34 1.72 2.15
CA LEU A 72 0.45 1.24 1.08
C LEU A 72 -0.90 0.76 1.62
N VAL A 73 -0.89 -0.01 2.71
CA VAL A 73 -2.12 -0.46 3.36
C VAL A 73 -2.89 0.71 3.98
N THR A 74 -2.19 1.63 4.64
CA THR A 74 -2.79 2.84 5.22
C THR A 74 -3.50 3.67 4.14
N TYR A 75 -2.83 3.91 3.02
CA TYR A 75 -3.43 4.67 1.91
C TYR A 75 -4.58 3.92 1.23
N ALA A 76 -4.55 2.59 1.18
CA ALA A 76 -5.69 1.82 0.69
C ALA A 76 -6.95 2.10 1.54
N PHE A 77 -6.79 2.15 2.87
CA PHE A 77 -7.87 2.47 3.79
C PHE A 77 -8.34 3.91 3.70
N GLU A 78 -7.41 4.88 3.62
CA GLU A 78 -7.77 6.29 3.43
C GLU A 78 -8.58 6.49 2.15
N ALA A 79 -8.15 5.88 1.04
CA ALA A 79 -8.85 5.99 -0.24
C ALA A 79 -10.29 5.45 -0.17
N VAL A 80 -10.55 4.39 0.60
CA VAL A 80 -11.92 3.88 0.80
C VAL A 80 -12.72 4.73 1.78
N ALA A 81 -12.09 5.24 2.83
CA ALA A 81 -12.76 6.14 3.77
C ALA A 81 -13.29 7.40 3.06
N GLU A 82 -12.56 7.90 2.06
CA GLU A 82 -12.97 9.03 1.21
C GLU A 82 -14.11 8.68 0.23
N SER A 83 -14.30 7.40 -0.16
CA SER A 83 -15.31 6.98 -1.14
C SER A 83 -16.69 6.62 -0.56
N SER A 84 -16.93 6.89 0.73
CA SER A 84 -18.24 6.77 1.42
C SER A 84 -18.88 5.37 1.48
N SER A 85 -18.25 4.32 0.94
CA SER A 85 -18.75 2.94 0.96
C SER A 85 -17.60 1.94 0.81
N GLY A 86 -17.72 0.77 1.46
CA GLY A 86 -16.80 -0.36 1.28
C GLY A 86 -15.64 -0.50 2.29
N ALA A 87 -15.55 0.38 3.30
CA ALA A 87 -14.45 0.35 4.28
C ALA A 87 -14.36 -0.96 5.07
N GLU A 88 -15.51 -1.49 5.51
CA GLU A 88 -15.57 -2.75 6.25
C GLU A 88 -15.18 -3.94 5.38
N GLN A 89 -15.63 -3.98 4.12
CA GLN A 89 -15.26 -5.04 3.18
C GLN A 89 -13.76 -5.01 2.86
N LEU A 90 -13.19 -3.81 2.61
CA LEU A 90 -11.75 -3.69 2.40
C LEU A 90 -10.97 -4.18 3.61
N ALA A 91 -11.40 -3.84 4.83
CA ALA A 91 -10.74 -4.29 6.05
C ALA A 91 -10.75 -5.81 6.19
N GLN A 92 -11.89 -6.45 5.93
CA GLN A 92 -12.02 -7.90 5.94
C GLN A 92 -11.11 -8.56 4.89
N ASP A 93 -11.11 -8.03 3.66
CA ASP A 93 -10.28 -8.55 2.58
C ASP A 93 -8.78 -8.38 2.88
N ALA A 94 -8.38 -7.22 3.41
CA ALA A 94 -7.00 -6.94 3.80
C ALA A 94 -6.54 -7.90 4.90
N MET A 95 -7.33 -8.07 5.97
CA MET A 95 -6.99 -9.00 7.06
C MET A 95 -6.86 -10.44 6.56
N ALA A 96 -7.77 -10.90 5.69
CA ALA A 96 -7.73 -12.24 5.13
C ALA A 96 -6.47 -12.48 4.28
N ARG A 97 -6.13 -11.53 3.41
CA ARG A 97 -4.98 -11.65 2.50
C ARG A 97 -3.65 -11.53 3.23
N LEU A 98 -3.51 -10.56 4.12
CA LEU A 98 -2.28 -10.37 4.89
C LEU A 98 -2.05 -11.54 5.86
N GLY A 99 -3.11 -12.06 6.49
CA GLY A 99 -3.01 -13.24 7.35
C GLY A 99 -2.59 -14.51 6.60
N ALA A 100 -3.01 -14.65 5.34
CA ALA A 100 -2.61 -15.79 4.51
C ALA A 100 -1.11 -15.83 4.20
N LEU A 101 -0.44 -14.67 4.13
CA LEU A 101 1.01 -14.60 3.86
C LEU A 101 1.88 -15.22 4.95
N VAL A 102 1.40 -15.27 6.19
CA VAL A 102 2.13 -15.81 7.35
C VAL A 102 1.88 -17.31 7.54
N SER A 103 0.85 -17.86 6.88
CA SER A 103 0.45 -19.26 7.00
C SER A 103 1.04 -20.17 5.92
N SER A 104 1.82 -19.60 5.01
CA SER A 104 2.45 -20.26 3.85
C SER A 104 3.96 -20.33 4.01
#